data_AF-A0A9C6X0X3-F1
#
_entry.id   AF-A0A9C6X0X3-F1
#
_cell.length_a   1.000
_cell.length_b   1.000
_cell.length_c   1.000
_cell.angle_alpha   90.00
_cell.angle_beta   90.00
_cell.angle_gamma   90.00
#
_symmetry.space_group_name_H-M   'P 1'
#
loop_
_entity.id
_entity.type
_entity.pdbx_description
1 polymer ?
#
loop_
_entity_poly.entity_id
_entity_poly.type
_entity_poly.pdbx_seq_one_letter_code
_entity_poly.pdbx_strand_id
1 'polypeptide(L)'
;MIPITAALLYGALVAAAVLVARASRALYKFRRLEQDIPGPASLPVLGNALDLLGLSHEGVFPALMALWGGRRTLSRVSVLNHLHVFVTDPVDLEAVVKRRDLADKPRVFYDLLRAIAPYNVILINGELWRRHRRALEPAFHVEILKSSVEHFAEEARGFVERVVPGQEVDVRENTRRAISR
;
A
#
# COMPACT_ATOMS: atom_id res chain seq x y z
N MET A 1 -46.43 -32.58 -13.55
CA MET A 1 -44.97 -32.59 -13.76
C MET A 1 -44.43 -31.22 -13.40
N ILE A 2 -43.58 -31.08 -12.39
CA ILE A 2 -42.93 -29.79 -12.11
C ILE A 2 -42.12 -29.46 -13.37
N PRO A 3 -42.34 -28.30 -14.03
CA PRO A 3 -41.59 -27.96 -15.22
C PRO A 3 -40.11 -27.89 -14.81
N ILE A 4 -39.22 -28.47 -15.62
CA ILE A 4 -37.78 -28.56 -15.36
C ILE A 4 -37.20 -27.18 -14.96
N THR A 5 -37.78 -26.10 -15.49
CA THR A 5 -37.47 -24.72 -15.14
C THR A 5 -37.67 -24.39 -13.65
N ALA A 6 -38.73 -24.87 -13.01
CA ALA A 6 -38.99 -24.63 -11.58
C ALA A 6 -38.00 -25.39 -10.68
N ALA A 7 -37.58 -26.60 -11.08
CA ALA A 7 -36.54 -27.36 -10.37
C ALA A 7 -35.17 -26.67 -10.48
N LEU A 8 -34.81 -26.14 -11.65
CA LEU A 8 -33.59 -25.38 -11.87
C LEU A 8 -33.57 -24.06 -11.08
N LEU A 9 -34.69 -23.32 -11.07
CA LEU A 9 -34.85 -22.09 -10.28
C LEU A 9 -34.71 -22.36 -8.77
N TYR A 10 -35.33 -23.44 -8.28
CA TYR A 10 -35.19 -23.84 -6.88
C TYR A 10 -33.75 -24.22 -6.53
N GLY A 11 -33.09 -25.02 -7.39
CA GLY A 11 -31.68 -25.37 -7.21
C GLY A 11 -30.76 -24.16 -7.19
N ALA A 12 -30.99 -23.19 -8.09
CA ALA A 12 -30.25 -21.92 -8.12
C ALA A 12 -30.49 -21.09 -6.85
N LEU A 13 -31.73 -21.02 -6.36
CA LEU A 13 -32.07 -20.30 -5.13
C LEU A 13 -31.42 -20.93 -3.89
N VAL A 14 -31.43 -22.26 -3.78
CA VAL A 14 -30.75 -22.98 -2.71
C VAL A 14 -29.23 -22.77 -2.78
N ALA A 15 -28.64 -22.87 -3.98
CA ALA A 15 -27.22 -22.61 -4.17
C ALA A 15 -26.85 -21.16 -3.78
N ALA A 16 -27.65 -20.18 -4.20
CA ALA A 16 -27.47 -18.78 -3.80
C ALA A 16 -27.59 -18.60 -2.28
N ALA A 17 -28.58 -19.20 -1.64
CA ALA A 17 -28.73 -19.13 -0.18
C ALA A 17 -27.53 -19.75 0.57
N VAL A 18 -27.00 -20.88 0.09
CA VAL A 18 -25.79 -21.51 0.65
C VAL A 18 -24.57 -20.61 0.46
N LEU A 19 -24.40 -20.00 -0.71
CA LEU A 19 -23.32 -19.06 -1.00
C LEU A 19 -23.39 -17.83 -0.09
N VAL A 20 -24.58 -17.24 0.06
CA VAL A 20 -24.82 -16.11 0.97
C VAL A 20 -24.50 -16.50 2.41
N ALA A 21 -25.01 -17.63 2.90
CA ALA A 21 -24.72 -18.10 4.26
C ALA A 21 -23.22 -18.33 4.50
N ARG A 22 -22.49 -18.87 3.52
CA ARG A 22 -21.03 -19.03 3.59
C ARG A 22 -20.32 -17.69 3.61
N ALA A 23 -20.70 -16.76 2.73
CA ALA A 23 -20.14 -15.42 2.68
C ALA A 23 -20.39 -14.65 3.98
N SER A 24 -21.62 -14.68 4.52
CA SER A 24 -21.97 -14.06 5.79
C SER A 24 -21.20 -14.65 6.96
N ARG A 25 -21.00 -15.98 7.02
CA ARG A 25 -20.17 -16.62 8.06
C ARG A 25 -18.70 -16.22 7.96
N ALA A 26 -18.15 -16.18 6.75
CA ALA A 26 -16.78 -15.76 6.52
C ALA A 26 -16.58 -14.30 6.93
N LEU A 27 -17.51 -13.43 6.55
CA LEU A 27 -17.51 -12.02 6.90
C LEU A 27 -17.64 -11.82 8.41
N TYR A 28 -18.56 -12.52 9.07
CA TYR A 28 -18.70 -12.47 10.52
C TYR A 28 -17.41 -12.87 11.25
N LYS A 29 -16.77 -13.97 10.83
CA LYS A 29 -15.48 -14.40 11.40
C LYS A 29 -14.39 -13.35 11.20
N PHE A 30 -14.29 -12.80 9.98
CA PHE A 30 -13.35 -11.73 9.67
C PHE A 30 -13.59 -10.49 10.55
N ARG A 31 -14.83 -10.02 10.67
CA ARG A 31 -15.21 -8.85 11.49
C ARG A 31 -14.98 -9.08 12.97
N ARG A 32 -15.13 -10.32 13.46
CA ARG A 32 -14.81 -10.65 14.85
C ARG A 32 -13.32 -10.52 15.12
N LEU A 33 -12.47 -11.04 14.24
CA LEU A 33 -11.00 -10.91 14.36
C LEU A 33 -10.56 -9.45 14.23
N GLU A 34 -11.26 -8.67 13.43
CA GLU A 34 -11.01 -7.24 13.26
C GLU A 34 -11.25 -6.43 14.55
N GLN A 35 -12.20 -6.83 15.39
CA GLN A 35 -12.54 -6.11 16.63
C GLN A 35 -11.44 -6.16 17.70
N ASP A 36 -10.52 -7.12 17.60
CA ASP A 36 -9.41 -7.24 18.56
C ASP A 36 -8.33 -6.16 18.34
N ILE A 37 -8.35 -5.47 17.18
CA ILE A 37 -7.39 -4.42 16.84
C ILE A 37 -8.10 -3.06 16.88
N PRO A 38 -7.56 -2.07 17.64
CA PRO A 38 -8.10 -0.73 17.68
C PRO A 38 -8.20 -0.10 16.28
N GLY A 39 -9.29 0.61 15.99
CA GLY A 39 -9.45 1.28 14.71
C GLY A 39 -10.83 1.90 14.54
N PRO A 40 -11.06 2.63 13.45
CA PRO A 40 -12.34 3.25 13.14
C PRO A 40 -13.44 2.19 12.99
N ALA A 41 -14.68 2.62 13.20
CA ALA A 41 -15.84 1.79 12.95
C ALA A 41 -15.87 1.39 11.46
N SER A 42 -16.06 0.11 11.19
CA SER A 42 -16.01 -0.47 9.84
C SER A 42 -17.40 -0.96 9.44
N LEU A 43 -17.85 -0.66 8.22
CA LEU A 43 -19.12 -1.19 7.71
C LEU A 43 -19.03 -2.71 7.47
N PRO A 44 -20.14 -3.47 7.61
CA PRO A 44 -20.10 -4.93 7.54
C PRO A 44 -19.46 -5.49 6.27
N VAL A 45 -19.80 -4.95 5.09
CA VAL A 45 -19.27 -5.42 3.79
C VAL A 45 -18.11 -4.55 3.31
N LEU A 46 -18.26 -3.23 3.35
CA LEU A 46 -17.29 -2.30 2.76
C LEU A 46 -16.08 -2.00 3.66
N GLY A 47 -16.18 -2.28 4.96
CA GLY A 47 -15.20 -1.81 5.93
C GLY A 47 -15.18 -0.28 5.99
N ASN A 48 -13.99 0.29 5.93
CA ASN A 48 -13.69 1.72 5.87
C ASN A 48 -13.53 2.24 4.44
N ALA A 49 -13.93 1.48 3.42
CA ALA A 49 -13.76 1.91 2.03
C ALA A 49 -14.40 3.27 1.72
N LEU A 50 -15.54 3.60 2.36
CA LEU A 50 -16.19 4.90 2.20
C LEU A 50 -15.39 6.03 2.82
N ASP A 51 -14.68 5.77 3.92
CA ASP A 51 -13.80 6.77 4.57
C ASP A 51 -12.57 7.10 3.70
N LEU A 52 -12.26 6.22 2.74
CA LEU A 52 -11.18 6.43 1.76
C LEU A 52 -11.66 7.16 0.49
N LEU A 53 -12.97 7.19 0.22
CA LEU A 53 -13.51 7.87 -0.96
C LEU A 53 -13.37 9.39 -0.81
N GLY A 54 -12.78 10.03 -1.82
CA GLY A 54 -12.57 11.48 -1.83
C GLY A 54 -11.30 11.96 -1.13
N LEU A 55 -10.47 11.05 -0.58
CA LEU A 55 -9.13 11.42 -0.12
C LEU A 55 -8.25 11.82 -1.31
N SER A 56 -7.79 13.06 -1.29
CA SER A 56 -6.75 13.54 -2.21
C SER A 56 -5.40 12.92 -1.86
N HIS A 57 -4.44 12.94 -2.79
CA HIS A 57 -3.08 12.46 -2.53
C HIS A 57 -2.44 13.12 -1.29
N GLU A 58 -2.70 14.41 -1.09
CA GLU A 58 -2.22 15.18 0.06
C GLU A 58 -2.95 14.83 1.36
N GLY A 59 -4.22 14.40 1.27
CA GLY A 59 -5.04 14.03 2.42
C GLY A 59 -4.79 12.62 2.96
N VAL A 60 -4.19 11.72 2.18
CA VAL A 60 -3.93 10.33 2.60
C VAL A 60 -3.01 10.28 3.83
N PHE A 61 -1.88 10.99 3.81
CA PHE A 61 -0.92 10.92 4.90
C PHE A 61 -1.49 11.51 6.22
N PRO A 62 -2.13 12.69 6.23
CA PRO A 62 -2.85 13.19 7.41
C PRO A 62 -3.93 12.23 7.93
N ALA A 63 -4.71 11.61 7.04
CA ALA A 63 -5.72 10.64 7.44
C ALA A 63 -5.10 9.41 8.13
N LEU A 64 -3.99 8.89 7.59
CA LEU A 64 -3.23 7.80 8.22
C LEU A 64 -2.66 8.22 9.59
N MET A 65 -2.16 9.45 9.71
CA MET A 65 -1.66 9.98 10.98
C MET A 65 -2.79 10.20 12.01
N ALA A 66 -4.00 10.55 11.57
CA ALA A 66 -5.16 10.67 12.44
C ALA A 66 -5.55 9.32 13.05
N LEU A 67 -5.42 8.21 12.30
CA LEU A 67 -5.66 6.85 12.81
C LEU A 67 -4.67 6.45 13.91
N TRP A 68 -3.45 6.98 13.86
CA TRP A 68 -2.46 6.81 14.91
C TRP A 68 -2.83 7.61 16.17
N GLY A 69 -3.41 8.80 16.01
CA GLY A 69 -3.92 9.61 17.11
C GLY A 69 -2.88 9.94 18.18
N GLY A 70 -1.59 9.92 17.82
CA GLY A 70 -0.46 10.12 18.72
C GLY A 70 -0.19 8.99 19.73
N ARG A 71 -0.85 7.83 19.58
CA ARG A 71 -0.75 6.70 20.51
C ARG A 71 0.11 5.59 19.92
N ARG A 72 1.09 5.08 20.67
CA ARG A 72 1.86 3.89 20.28
C ARG A 72 1.00 2.65 20.42
N THR A 73 0.16 2.40 19.43
CA THR A 73 -0.77 1.28 19.40
C THR A 73 -0.93 0.78 17.97
N LEU A 74 -1.32 -0.49 17.85
CA LEU A 74 -1.77 -1.04 16.58
C LEU A 74 -3.06 -0.32 16.18
N SER A 75 -3.12 0.12 14.92
CA SER A 75 -4.36 0.61 14.34
C SER A 75 -4.72 -0.21 13.11
N ARG A 76 -6.00 -0.31 12.80
CA ARG A 76 -6.47 -1.02 11.62
C ARG A 76 -7.31 -0.15 10.69
N VAL A 77 -7.36 -0.55 9.43
CA VAL A 77 -8.36 -0.12 8.44
C VAL A 77 -8.75 -1.36 7.66
N SER A 78 -10.05 -1.63 7.52
CA SER A 78 -10.50 -2.71 6.64
C SER A 78 -11.05 -2.16 5.34
N VAL A 79 -10.72 -2.80 4.22
CA VAL A 79 -11.33 -2.52 2.93
C VAL A 79 -11.85 -3.83 2.39
N LEU A 80 -13.18 -3.92 2.21
CA LEU A 80 -13.84 -5.15 1.79
C LEU A 80 -13.50 -6.34 2.74
N ASN A 81 -12.81 -7.34 2.23
CA ASN A 81 -12.34 -8.54 2.92
C ASN A 81 -10.83 -8.49 3.27
N HIS A 82 -10.20 -7.32 3.14
CA HIS A 82 -8.80 -7.11 3.50
C HIS A 82 -8.70 -6.29 4.79
N LEU A 83 -7.79 -6.70 5.67
CA LEU A 83 -7.47 -6.02 6.91
C LEU A 83 -6.06 -5.45 6.77
N HIS A 84 -5.94 -4.13 6.90
CA HIS A 84 -4.67 -3.43 6.93
C HIS A 84 -4.38 -3.03 8.36
N VAL A 85 -3.26 -3.51 8.91
CA VAL A 85 -2.83 -3.19 10.27
C VAL A 85 -1.60 -2.28 10.16
N PHE A 86 -1.69 -1.12 10.78
CA PHE A 86 -0.62 -0.15 10.90
C PHE A 86 0.07 -0.37 12.24
N VAL A 87 1.38 -0.56 12.18
CA VAL A 87 2.24 -0.82 13.32
C VAL A 87 3.09 0.41 13.55
N THR A 88 2.87 1.08 14.68
CA THR A 88 3.54 2.35 15.01
C THR A 88 4.46 2.25 16.22
N ASP A 89 4.25 1.26 17.09
CA ASP A 89 5.17 0.98 18.19
C ASP A 89 6.45 0.31 17.63
N PRO A 90 7.66 0.82 17.95
CA PRO A 90 8.92 0.23 17.53
C PRO A 90 9.14 -1.22 17.96
N VAL A 91 8.63 -1.63 19.13
CA VAL A 91 8.77 -3.01 19.63
C VAL A 91 7.95 -3.95 18.75
N ASP A 92 6.70 -3.57 18.46
CA ASP A 92 5.83 -4.35 17.56
C ASP A 92 6.36 -4.34 16.13
N LEU A 93 6.88 -3.19 15.67
CA LEU A 93 7.45 -3.05 14.33
C LEU A 93 8.66 -3.97 14.16
N GLU A 94 9.55 -4.03 15.15
CA GLU A 94 10.70 -4.94 15.14
C GLU A 94 10.25 -6.41 15.05
N ALA A 95 9.24 -6.79 15.84
CA ALA A 95 8.68 -8.14 15.82
C ALA A 95 8.09 -8.50 14.44
N VAL A 96 7.41 -7.55 13.79
CA VAL A 96 6.82 -7.73 12.46
C VAL A 96 7.89 -7.77 11.36
N VAL A 97 8.86 -6.85 11.37
CA VAL A 97 9.89 -6.76 10.31
C VAL A 97 10.85 -7.95 10.34
N LYS A 98 11.10 -8.55 11.50
CA LYS A 98 11.93 -9.76 11.62
C LYS A 98 11.26 -11.02 11.06
N ARG A 99 9.94 -11.01 10.88
CA ARG A 99 9.18 -12.17 10.37
C ARG A 99 9.29 -12.29 8.86
N ARG A 100 9.93 -13.38 8.41
CA ARG A 100 10.10 -13.66 6.97
C ARG A 100 8.80 -13.94 6.24
N ASP A 101 7.79 -14.47 6.93
CA ASP A 101 6.47 -14.77 6.38
C ASP A 101 5.61 -13.51 6.13
N LEU A 102 6.00 -12.36 6.70
CA LEU A 102 5.37 -11.05 6.49
C LEU A 102 6.20 -10.12 5.60
N ALA A 103 7.35 -10.57 5.08
CA ALA A 103 8.28 -9.74 4.33
C ALA A 103 7.80 -9.42 2.89
N ASP A 104 6.82 -10.16 2.39
CA ASP A 104 6.31 -10.01 1.04
C ASP A 104 5.47 -8.73 0.89
N LYS A 105 5.71 -7.99 -0.20
CA LYS A 105 4.92 -6.81 -0.53
C LYS A 105 3.45 -7.21 -0.77
N PRO A 106 2.48 -6.52 -0.16
CA PRO A 106 1.07 -6.88 -0.23
C PRO A 106 0.52 -6.78 -1.65
N ARG A 107 -0.17 -7.83 -2.10
CA ARG A 107 -0.76 -7.93 -3.44
C ARG A 107 -1.74 -6.78 -3.76
N VAL A 108 -2.60 -6.44 -2.80
CA VAL A 108 -3.67 -5.42 -2.96
C VAL A 108 -3.13 -4.07 -3.45
N PHE A 109 -1.96 -3.63 -2.96
CA PHE A 109 -1.38 -2.33 -3.35
C PHE A 109 -0.55 -2.39 -4.64
N TYR A 110 0.05 -3.54 -4.95
CA TYR A 110 1.08 -3.63 -5.98
C TYR A 110 0.66 -4.40 -7.24
N ASP A 111 -0.44 -5.16 -7.21
CA ASP A 111 -0.85 -6.00 -8.34
C ASP A 111 -1.23 -5.18 -9.58
N LEU A 112 -1.85 -4.01 -9.41
CA LEU A 112 -2.13 -3.09 -10.51
C LEU A 112 -0.85 -2.60 -11.18
N LEU A 113 0.16 -2.22 -10.39
CA LEU A 113 1.45 -1.79 -10.90
C LEU A 113 2.23 -2.95 -11.54
N ARG A 114 2.05 -4.17 -11.02
CA ARG A 114 2.68 -5.39 -11.56
C ARG A 114 2.15 -5.75 -12.94
N ALA A 115 0.89 -5.41 -13.26
CA ALA A 115 0.35 -5.59 -14.61
C ALA A 115 1.10 -4.75 -15.65
N ILE A 116 1.63 -3.59 -15.26
CA ILE A 116 2.36 -2.67 -16.13
C ILE A 116 3.87 -2.99 -16.14
N ALA A 117 4.45 -3.27 -14.97
CA ALA A 117 5.90 -3.46 -14.80
C ALA A 117 6.22 -4.73 -13.97
N PRO A 118 5.98 -5.94 -14.49
CA PRO A 118 5.95 -7.18 -13.70
C PRO A 118 7.27 -7.54 -12.99
N TYR A 119 8.42 -7.13 -13.55
CA TYR A 119 9.75 -7.47 -13.05
C TYR A 119 10.46 -6.32 -12.32
N ASN A 120 9.75 -5.24 -12.00
CA ASN A 120 10.36 -4.13 -11.26
C ASN A 120 10.70 -4.55 -9.82
N VAL A 121 11.91 -4.21 -9.35
CA VAL A 121 12.43 -4.53 -8.02
C VAL A 121 11.52 -4.06 -6.88
N ILE A 122 10.76 -2.98 -7.08
CA ILE A 122 9.82 -2.47 -6.08
C ILE A 122 8.51 -3.27 -6.01
N LEU A 123 8.25 -4.17 -6.97
CA LEU A 123 6.99 -4.92 -7.11
C LEU A 123 7.15 -6.44 -6.89
N ILE A 124 8.35 -6.96 -7.12
CA ILE A 124 8.68 -8.39 -6.96
C ILE A 124 9.02 -8.75 -5.50
N ASN A 125 8.85 -10.03 -5.16
CA ASN A 125 9.08 -10.63 -3.83
C ASN A 125 10.03 -11.85 -3.92
N GLY A 126 10.41 -12.41 -2.76
CA GLY A 126 11.12 -13.68 -2.66
C GLY A 126 12.50 -13.74 -3.33
N GLU A 127 12.81 -14.87 -3.97
CA GLU A 127 14.09 -15.11 -4.65
C GLU A 127 14.32 -14.15 -5.82
N LEU A 128 13.27 -13.86 -6.59
CA LEU A 128 13.36 -12.95 -7.73
C LEU A 128 13.78 -11.55 -7.26
N TRP A 129 13.16 -11.05 -6.18
CA TRP A 129 13.58 -9.81 -5.55
C TRP A 129 15.05 -9.85 -5.07
N ARG A 130 15.47 -10.93 -4.41
CA ARG A 130 16.86 -11.10 -3.93
C ARG A 130 17.87 -11.06 -5.08
N ARG A 131 17.58 -11.73 -6.20
CA ARG A 131 18.44 -11.73 -7.40
C ARG A 131 18.55 -10.33 -8.02
N HIS A 132 17.42 -9.65 -8.24
CA HIS A 132 17.42 -8.30 -8.81
C HIS A 132 18.12 -7.29 -7.90
N ARG A 133 17.85 -7.34 -6.58
CA ARG A 133 18.52 -6.47 -5.61
C ARG A 133 20.03 -6.68 -5.61
N ARG A 134 20.50 -7.93 -5.62
CA ARG A 134 21.94 -8.25 -5.66
C ARG A 134 22.62 -7.72 -6.92
N ALA A 135 21.92 -7.75 -8.06
CA ALA A 135 22.45 -7.20 -9.31
C ALA A 135 22.53 -5.65 -9.29
N LEU A 136 21.63 -4.99 -8.58
CA LEU A 136 21.58 -3.52 -8.46
C LEU A 136 22.51 -2.96 -7.38
N GLU A 137 22.77 -3.74 -6.32
CA GLU A 137 23.56 -3.31 -5.16
C GLU A 137 24.89 -2.63 -5.50
N PRO A 138 25.70 -3.12 -6.47
CA PRO A 138 26.96 -2.47 -6.83
C PRO A 138 26.79 -1.01 -7.28
N ALA A 139 25.71 -0.67 -7.97
CA ALA A 139 25.43 0.69 -8.44
C ALA A 139 25.17 1.69 -7.30
N PHE A 140 24.83 1.19 -6.11
CA PHE A 140 24.62 1.97 -4.89
C PHE A 140 25.78 1.83 -3.90
N HIS A 141 26.91 1.28 -4.33
CA HIS A 141 28.11 1.20 -3.50
C HIS A 141 28.73 2.60 -3.33
N VAL A 142 29.26 2.89 -2.14
CA VAL A 142 29.74 4.24 -1.74
C VAL A 142 30.70 4.85 -2.75
N GLU A 143 31.61 4.06 -3.34
CA GLU A 143 32.55 4.55 -4.36
C GLU A 143 31.87 5.04 -5.65
N ILE A 144 30.80 4.38 -6.09
CA ILE A 144 30.01 4.83 -7.25
C ILE A 144 29.14 6.04 -6.86
N LEU A 145 28.64 6.08 -5.63
CA LEU A 145 27.86 7.22 -5.15
C LEU A 145 28.69 8.51 -5.11
N LYS A 146 30.00 8.45 -4.88
CA LYS A 146 30.88 9.64 -4.90
C LYS A 146 30.81 10.38 -6.23
N SER A 147 30.88 9.68 -7.37
CA SER A 147 30.77 10.33 -8.68
C SER A 147 29.35 10.86 -8.94
N SER A 148 28.32 10.21 -8.38
CA SER A 148 26.94 10.71 -8.46
C SER A 148 26.77 12.01 -7.66
N VAL A 149 27.43 12.14 -6.51
CA VAL A 149 27.41 13.36 -5.68
C VAL A 149 28.04 14.53 -6.42
N GLU A 150 29.15 14.32 -7.13
CA GLU A 150 29.78 15.36 -7.96
C GLU A 150 28.79 15.87 -9.02
N HIS A 151 28.11 14.96 -9.73
CA HIS A 151 27.10 15.33 -10.71
C HIS A 151 25.90 16.08 -10.10
N PHE A 152 25.40 15.64 -8.94
CA PHE A 152 24.34 16.35 -8.23
C PHE A 152 24.77 17.75 -7.78
N ALA A 153 26.02 17.93 -7.39
CA ALA A 153 26.57 19.23 -7.01
C ALA A 153 26.69 20.17 -8.23
N GLU A 154 27.03 19.65 -9.41
CA GLU A 154 27.05 20.42 -10.65
C GLU A 154 25.64 20.91 -11.05
N GLU A 155 24.64 20.03 -11.06
CA GLU A 155 23.26 20.44 -11.35
C GLU A 155 22.72 21.43 -10.30
N ALA A 156 23.08 21.26 -9.02
CA ALA A 156 22.73 22.19 -7.96
C ALA A 156 23.38 23.58 -8.17
N ARG A 157 24.67 23.63 -8.53
CA ARG A 157 25.36 24.90 -8.86
C ARG A 157 24.71 25.57 -10.06
N GLY A 158 24.48 24.84 -11.15
CA GLY A 158 23.82 25.37 -12.35
C GLY A 158 22.38 25.82 -12.09
N PHE A 159 21.70 25.25 -11.09
CA PHE A 159 20.43 25.79 -10.60
C PHE A 159 20.62 27.13 -9.87
N VAL A 160 21.53 27.20 -8.89
CA VAL A 160 21.78 28.43 -8.11
C VAL A 160 22.23 29.58 -9.01
N GLU A 161 23.07 29.34 -10.01
CA GLU A 161 23.53 30.36 -10.97
C GLU A 161 22.40 30.96 -11.81
N ARG A 162 21.30 30.21 -12.03
CA ARG A 162 20.14 30.68 -12.79
C ARG A 162 19.14 31.46 -11.94
N VAL A 163 19.21 31.34 -10.61
CA VAL A 163 18.27 31.99 -9.69
C VAL A 163 18.85 33.35 -9.27
N VAL A 164 18.09 34.41 -9.51
CA VAL A 164 18.48 35.77 -9.11
C VAL A 164 17.96 36.07 -7.70
N PRO A 165 18.71 36.80 -6.84
CA PRO A 165 18.20 37.22 -5.54
C PRO A 165 16.87 37.99 -5.66
N GLY A 166 15.87 37.58 -4.88
CA GLY A 166 14.51 38.14 -4.90
C GLY A 166 13.57 37.54 -5.95
N GLN A 167 14.05 36.60 -6.78
CA GLN A 167 13.20 35.86 -7.70
C GLN A 167 12.32 34.86 -6.94
N GLU A 168 11.02 34.86 -7.23
CA GLU A 168 10.13 33.78 -6.80
C GLU A 168 10.42 32.51 -7.62
N VAL A 169 10.62 31.39 -6.93
CA VAL A 169 10.95 30.11 -7.54
C VAL A 169 9.94 29.07 -7.13
N ASP A 170 9.28 28.44 -8.11
CA ASP A 170 8.46 27.25 -7.88
C ASP A 170 9.36 26.05 -7.60
N VAL A 171 9.46 25.67 -6.33
CA VAL A 171 10.28 24.54 -5.88
C VAL A 171 9.82 23.24 -6.53
N ARG A 172 8.51 23.00 -6.63
CA ARG A 172 7.96 21.72 -7.11
C ARG A 172 8.31 21.49 -8.57
N GLU A 173 8.12 22.51 -9.40
CA GLU A 173 8.44 22.43 -10.82
C GLU A 173 9.95 22.31 -11.05
N ASN A 174 10.77 23.04 -10.29
CA ASN A 174 12.22 22.96 -10.43
C ASN A 174 12.80 21.62 -9.94
N THR A 175 12.29 21.06 -8.84
CA THR A 175 12.66 19.70 -8.40
C THR A 175 12.26 18.67 -9.47
N ARG A 176 11.08 18.80 -10.07
CA ARG A 176 10.64 17.90 -11.15
C ARG A 176 11.61 17.93 -12.34
N ARG A 177 12.03 19.12 -12.75
CA ARG A 177 13.00 19.31 -13.85
C ARG A 177 14.35 18.70 -13.52
N ALA A 178 14.85 18.89 -12.29
CA ALA A 178 16.12 18.35 -11.85
C ALA A 178 16.16 16.81 -11.84
N ILE A 179 15.05 16.16 -11.44
CA ILE A 179 14.95 14.69 -11.41
C ILE A 179 14.79 14.09 -12.82
N SER A 180 14.30 14.87 -13.78
CA SER A 180 14.04 14.40 -15.15
C SER A 180 15.22 14.54 -16.13
N ARG A 181 16.30 15.18 -15.71
CA ARG A 181 17.53 15.34 -16.49
C ARG A 181 18.49 14.21 -16.20
#